data_AF-A0A5C0VGN6-F1
#
_entry.id   AF-A0A5C0VGN6-F1
#
_cell.length_a   1.000
_cell.length_b   1.000
_cell.length_c   1.000
_cell.angle_alpha   90.00
_cell.angle_beta   90.00
_cell.angle_gamma   90.00
#
_symmetry.space_group_name_H-M   'P 1'
#
loop_
_entity.id
_entity.type
_entity.pdbx_description
1 polymer ?
#
loop_
_entity_poly.entity_id
_entity_poly.type
_entity_poly.pdbx_seq_one_letter_code
_entity_poly.pdbx_strand_id
1 'polypeptide(L)'
;MKSFLLLLFAIIIKLNVFAQVKPDSIKSSDKVVVRMCMPSRAEMLNRPQLLYVLYFGKNQLVFRNIPLDKIKLKPQDIDSIKVLKDAIAINKYGEDAKNGVIEIKMKKEKEKIFRKENRALLKKG
;
A
#
# COMPACT_ATOMS: atom_id res chain seq x y z
N MET A 1 48.52 27.47 34.08
CA MET A 1 47.21 27.81 34.71
C MET A 1 46.24 28.54 33.76
N LYS A 2 46.71 29.43 32.87
CA LYS A 2 45.83 30.18 31.93
C LYS A 2 45.13 29.31 30.87
N SER A 3 45.78 28.26 30.38
CA SER A 3 45.21 27.33 29.39
C SER A 3 44.04 26.49 29.93
N PHE A 4 43.99 26.24 31.24
CA PHE A 4 42.95 25.43 31.87
C PHE A 4 41.65 26.22 32.03
N LEU A 5 41.76 27.54 32.25
CA LEU A 5 40.63 28.46 32.34
C LEU A 5 39.90 28.63 30.99
N LEU A 6 40.65 28.62 29.88
CA LEU A 6 40.10 28.63 28.52
C LEU A 6 39.36 27.33 28.17
N LEU A 7 39.87 26.18 28.63
CA LEU A 7 39.21 24.89 28.41
C LEU A 7 37.88 24.79 29.18
N LEU A 8 37.82 25.36 30.39
CA LEU A 8 36.61 25.42 31.20
C LEU A 8 35.54 26.30 30.54
N PHE A 9 35.94 27.45 29.97
CA PHE A 9 35.04 28.33 29.22
C PHE A 9 34.47 27.65 27.96
N ALA A 10 35.26 26.84 27.27
CA ALA A 10 34.81 26.11 26.07
C ALA A 10 33.76 25.03 26.37
N ILE A 11 33.84 24.37 27.53
CA ILE A 11 32.85 23.37 27.97
C ILE A 11 31.51 24.03 28.31
N ILE A 12 31.54 25.22 28.95
CA ILE A 12 30.32 25.99 29.29
C ILE A 12 29.56 26.41 28.02
N ILE A 13 30.26 26.76 26.94
CA ILE A 13 29.60 27.15 25.68
C ILE A 13 28.91 25.96 24.99
N LYS A 14 29.47 24.74 25.08
CA LYS A 14 28.87 23.56 24.42
C LYS A 14 27.58 23.03 25.07
N LEU A 15 27.31 23.35 26.34
CA LEU A 15 26.10 22.90 27.04
C LEU A 15 24.85 23.73 26.74
N ASN A 16 25.01 25.00 26.35
CA ASN A 16 23.88 25.92 26.14
C ASN A 16 23.29 25.90 24.71
N VAL A 17 23.75 24.99 23.83
CA VAL A 17 23.34 24.94 22.41
C VAL A 17 22.31 23.83 22.12
N PHE A 18 21.74 23.18 23.13
CA PHE A 18 20.46 22.48 22.96
C PHE A 18 19.31 23.49 23.02
N ALA A 19 19.21 24.33 21.99
CA ALA A 19 18.00 25.10 21.73
C ALA A 19 16.87 24.08 21.50
N GLN A 20 16.01 23.94 22.51
CA GLN A 20 14.78 23.17 22.38
C GLN A 20 13.96 23.80 21.27
N VAL A 21 13.92 23.14 20.10
CA VAL A 21 12.84 23.36 19.14
C VAL A 21 11.58 22.94 19.88
N LYS A 22 10.82 23.91 20.39
CA LYS A 22 9.45 23.65 20.85
C LYS A 22 8.75 22.99 19.66
N PRO A 23 8.17 21.79 19.81
CA PRO A 23 7.24 21.33 18.79
C PRO A 23 6.16 22.41 18.72
N ASP A 24 5.98 23.00 17.55
CA ASP A 24 4.86 23.90 17.31
C ASP A 24 3.61 23.10 17.69
N SER A 25 3.03 23.43 18.85
CA SER A 25 1.74 22.94 19.24
C SER A 25 0.81 23.35 18.10
N ILE A 26 0.39 22.37 17.29
CA ILE A 26 -0.74 22.52 16.39
C ILE A 26 -1.83 23.13 17.26
N LYS A 27 -2.12 24.41 17.04
CA LYS A 27 -3.10 25.14 17.83
C LYS A 27 -4.43 24.44 17.59
N SER A 28 -4.83 23.62 18.53
CA SER A 28 -6.10 22.90 18.58
C SER A 28 -7.24 23.89 18.89
N SER A 29 -7.30 25.02 18.18
CA SER A 29 -8.30 26.05 18.46
C SER A 29 -8.69 26.93 17.27
N ASP A 30 -8.39 26.53 16.04
CA ASP A 30 -9.21 26.95 14.91
C ASP A 30 -10.04 25.72 14.53
N LYS A 31 -11.36 25.80 14.64
CA LYS A 31 -12.25 24.72 14.19
C LYS A 31 -12.05 24.56 12.68
N VAL A 32 -11.12 23.71 12.27
CA VAL A 32 -10.97 23.32 10.87
C VAL A 32 -12.22 22.49 10.52
N VAL A 33 -13.20 23.13 9.90
CA VAL A 33 -14.41 22.45 9.43
C VAL A 33 -14.03 21.64 8.19
N VAL A 34 -13.63 20.39 8.42
CA VAL A 34 -13.43 19.43 7.32
C VAL A 34 -14.80 18.99 6.83
N ARG A 35 -15.27 19.56 5.73
CA ARG A 35 -16.46 19.05 5.02
C ARG A 35 -16.03 17.83 4.20
N MET A 36 -16.30 16.64 4.73
CA MET A 36 -16.18 15.41 3.95
C MET A 36 -17.50 15.17 3.21
N CYS A 37 -17.50 15.31 1.88
CA CYS A 37 -18.62 14.87 1.07
C CYS A 37 -18.65 13.33 1.05
N MET A 38 -19.77 12.73 1.43
CA MET A 38 -19.97 11.29 1.30
C MET A 38 -20.45 10.98 -0.13
N PRO A 39 -19.84 10.00 -0.85
CA PRO A 39 -20.34 9.60 -2.16
C PRO A 39 -21.75 9.03 -2.05
N SER A 40 -22.50 9.09 -3.15
CA SER A 40 -23.86 8.56 -3.18
C SER A 40 -23.87 7.04 -2.94
N ARG A 41 -24.99 6.49 -2.42
CA ARG A 41 -25.15 5.04 -2.25
C ARG A 41 -25.01 4.30 -3.59
N ALA A 42 -25.50 4.90 -4.68
CA ALA A 42 -25.38 4.34 -6.03
C ALA A 42 -23.92 4.22 -6.48
N GLU A 43 -23.11 5.26 -6.21
CA GLU A 43 -21.68 5.28 -6.50
C GLU A 43 -20.89 4.30 -5.64
N MET A 44 -21.32 4.09 -4.39
CA MET A 44 -20.78 3.03 -3.53
C MET A 44 -21.07 1.61 -4.03
N LEU A 45 -22.19 1.39 -4.73
CA LEU A 45 -22.56 0.09 -5.29
C LEU A 45 -21.89 -0.13 -6.66
N ASN A 46 -21.74 0.92 -7.46
CA ASN A 46 -21.05 0.91 -8.75
C ASN A 46 -19.55 1.18 -8.62
N ARG A 47 -18.90 0.54 -7.65
CA ARG A 47 -17.44 0.65 -7.51
C ARG A 47 -16.77 0.01 -8.73
N PRO A 48 -15.77 0.67 -9.35
CA PRO A 48 -15.05 0.09 -10.47
C PRO A 48 -14.42 -1.25 -10.04
N GLN A 49 -14.86 -2.33 -10.67
CA GLN A 49 -14.40 -3.68 -10.39
C GLN A 49 -13.04 -3.87 -11.06
N LEU A 50 -11.99 -3.96 -10.25
CA LEU A 50 -10.64 -4.28 -10.71
C LEU A 50 -10.49 -5.79 -10.88
N LEU A 51 -9.70 -6.18 -11.89
CA LEU A 51 -9.33 -7.57 -12.12
C LEU A 51 -7.93 -7.84 -11.56
N TYR A 52 -7.77 -8.93 -10.82
CA TYR A 52 -6.46 -9.39 -10.34
C TYR A 52 -6.05 -10.66 -11.05
N VAL A 53 -4.79 -10.72 -11.51
CA VAL A 53 -4.24 -11.89 -12.18
C VAL A 53 -2.95 -12.29 -11.48
N LEU A 54 -2.95 -13.46 -10.85
CA LEU A 54 -1.79 -13.98 -10.14
C LEU A 54 -1.05 -14.99 -11.01
N TYR A 55 0.24 -14.77 -11.20
CA TYR A 55 1.14 -15.62 -11.99
C TYR A 55 2.05 -16.46 -11.11
N PHE A 56 2.07 -17.78 -11.36
CA PHE A 56 2.98 -18.76 -10.75
C PHE A 56 3.77 -19.46 -11.87
N GLY A 57 4.83 -18.80 -12.35
CA GLY A 57 5.57 -19.29 -13.51
C GLY A 57 4.71 -19.32 -14.77
N LYS A 58 4.31 -20.50 -15.23
CA LYS A 58 3.43 -20.67 -16.41
C LYS A 58 1.94 -20.70 -16.03
N ASN A 59 1.63 -20.92 -14.76
CA ASN A 59 0.26 -20.99 -14.28
C ASN A 59 -0.26 -19.59 -13.95
N GLN A 60 -1.55 -19.34 -14.19
CA GLN A 60 -2.20 -18.10 -13.79
C GLN A 60 -3.55 -18.37 -13.11
N LEU A 61 -3.91 -17.49 -12.19
CA LEU A 61 -5.21 -17.46 -11.52
C LEU A 61 -5.83 -16.08 -11.73
N VAL A 62 -7.04 -16.05 -12.26
CA VAL A 62 -7.78 -14.83 -12.54
C VAL A 62 -8.86 -14.67 -11.47
N PHE A 63 -8.81 -13.58 -10.72
CA PHE A 63 -9.78 -13.27 -9.68
C PHE A 63 -10.69 -12.14 -10.16
N ARG A 64 -11.95 -12.49 -10.45
CA ARG A 64 -12.99 -11.56 -10.89
C ARG A 64 -13.86 -11.16 -9.72
N ASN A 65 -14.11 -9.86 -9.57
CA ASN A 65 -15.01 -9.32 -8.55
C ASN A 65 -14.70 -9.80 -7.11
N ILE A 66 -13.41 -10.05 -6.83
CA ILE A 66 -12.93 -10.44 -5.51
C ILE A 66 -12.05 -9.31 -4.98
N PRO A 67 -12.44 -8.67 -3.87
CA PRO A 67 -11.60 -7.70 -3.17
C PRO A 67 -10.26 -8.32 -2.77
N LEU A 68 -9.16 -7.55 -2.92
CA LEU A 68 -7.81 -8.04 -2.69
C LEU A 68 -7.59 -8.52 -1.25
N ASP A 69 -8.24 -7.89 -0.27
CA ASP A 69 -8.21 -8.24 1.16
C ASP A 69 -8.73 -9.66 1.43
N LYS A 70 -9.61 -10.18 0.57
CA LYS A 70 -10.07 -11.57 0.68
C LYS A 70 -9.02 -12.57 0.23
N ILE A 71 -8.11 -12.17 -0.66
CA ILE A 71 -7.06 -13.02 -1.19
C ILE A 71 -5.91 -13.02 -0.18
N LYS A 72 -5.64 -14.18 0.43
CA LYS A 72 -4.52 -14.32 1.37
C LYS A 72 -3.20 -14.24 0.60
N LEU A 73 -2.60 -13.06 0.61
CA LEU A 73 -1.33 -12.73 -0.03
C LEU A 73 -0.34 -12.25 1.03
N LYS A 74 0.86 -12.83 1.02
CA LYS A 74 1.97 -12.38 1.87
C LYS A 74 2.92 -11.56 1.01
N PRO A 75 3.31 -10.33 1.41
CA PRO A 75 4.19 -9.48 0.61
C PRO A 75 5.50 -10.16 0.21
N GLN A 76 6.09 -10.95 1.12
CA GLN A 76 7.34 -11.69 0.90
C GLN A 76 7.28 -12.76 -0.21
N ASP A 77 6.07 -13.20 -0.58
CA ASP A 77 5.84 -14.22 -1.60
C ASP A 77 5.64 -13.60 -3.01
N ILE A 78 5.53 -12.26 -3.09
CA ILE A 78 5.40 -11.50 -4.34
C ILE A 78 6.79 -11.30 -4.96
N ASP A 79 6.89 -11.53 -6.27
CA ASP A 79 8.08 -11.28 -7.09
C ASP A 79 8.00 -9.89 -7.74
N SER A 80 6.88 -9.58 -8.41
CA SER A 80 6.67 -8.28 -9.04
C SER A 80 5.19 -7.97 -9.21
N ILE A 81 4.85 -6.68 -9.27
CA ILE A 81 3.49 -6.21 -9.56
C ILE A 81 3.53 -5.37 -10.83
N LYS A 82 2.61 -5.62 -11.76
CA LYS A 82 2.43 -4.83 -12.96
C LYS A 82 0.98 -4.38 -13.06
N VAL A 83 0.78 -3.09 -13.33
CA VAL A 83 -0.55 -2.50 -13.48
C VAL A 83 -0.79 -2.24 -14.96
N LEU A 84 -1.84 -2.86 -15.52
CA LEU A 84 -2.32 -2.58 -16.86
C LEU A 84 -3.51 -1.62 -16.79
N LYS A 85 -3.50 -0.63 -17.68
CA LYS A 85 -4.52 0.41 -17.78
C LYS A 85 -5.12 0.42 -19.18
N ASP A 86 -6.32 0.99 -19.29
CA ASP A 86 -6.98 1.34 -20.55
C ASP A 86 -7.06 0.17 -21.54
N ALA A 87 -6.77 0.44 -22.82
CA ALA A 87 -6.89 -0.53 -23.91
C ALA A 87 -6.01 -1.77 -23.75
N ILE A 88 -4.84 -1.67 -23.11
CA ILE A 88 -3.92 -2.81 -22.94
C ILE A 88 -4.57 -3.88 -22.06
N ALA A 89 -5.25 -3.45 -21.00
CA ALA A 89 -5.95 -4.33 -20.08
C ALA A 89 -7.14 -5.02 -20.78
N ILE A 90 -7.95 -4.25 -21.50
CA ILE A 90 -9.13 -4.72 -22.22
C ILE A 90 -8.75 -5.69 -23.35
N ASN A 91 -7.72 -5.36 -24.14
CA ASN A 91 -7.26 -6.21 -25.24
C ASN A 91 -6.79 -7.59 -24.75
N LYS A 92 -6.24 -7.67 -23.54
CA LYS A 92 -5.70 -8.92 -22.99
C LYS A 92 -6.73 -9.73 -22.20
N TYR A 93 -7.63 -9.09 -21.47
CA TYR A 93 -8.53 -9.74 -20.51
C TYR A 93 -10.02 -9.52 -20.76
N GLY A 94 -10.37 -8.78 -21.82
CA GLY A 94 -11.75 -8.52 -22.21
C GLY A 94 -12.41 -7.40 -21.41
N GLU A 95 -13.75 -7.37 -21.44
CA GLU A 95 -14.52 -6.29 -20.83
C GLU A 95 -14.39 -6.21 -19.30
N ASP A 96 -14.11 -7.33 -18.64
CA ASP A 96 -13.89 -7.39 -17.19
C ASP A 96 -12.69 -6.52 -16.75
N ALA A 97 -11.80 -6.18 -17.68
CA ALA A 97 -10.62 -5.37 -17.46
C ALA A 97 -10.78 -3.88 -17.79
N LYS A 98 -12.02 -3.41 -18.04
CA LYS A 98 -12.33 -1.99 -18.32
C LYS A 98 -11.80 -1.03 -17.26
N ASN A 99 -11.76 -1.45 -16.01
CA ASN A 99 -11.27 -0.64 -14.90
C ASN A 99 -9.76 -0.82 -14.62
N GLY A 100 -9.07 -1.59 -15.45
CA GLY A 100 -7.66 -1.95 -15.27
C GLY A 100 -7.45 -3.31 -14.62
N VAL A 101 -6.21 -3.79 -14.73
CA VAL A 101 -5.80 -5.12 -14.26
C VAL A 101 -4.52 -5.01 -13.46
N ILE A 102 -4.46 -5.71 -12.33
CA ILE A 102 -3.23 -5.83 -11.54
C ILE A 102 -2.71 -7.26 -11.72
N GLU A 103 -1.60 -7.38 -12.44
CA GLU A 103 -0.84 -8.61 -12.59
C GLU A 103 0.15 -8.73 -11.44
N ILE A 104 -0.02 -9.76 -10.61
CA ILE A 104 0.86 -10.07 -9.48
C ILE A 104 1.63 -11.32 -9.82
N LYS A 105 2.94 -11.19 -10.03
CA LYS A 105 3.83 -12.32 -10.20
C LYS A 105 4.28 -12.79 -8.83
N MET A 106 4.06 -14.06 -8.55
CA MET A 106 4.39 -14.72 -7.30
C MET A 106 5.61 -15.62 -7.49
N LYS A 107 6.34 -15.85 -6.40
CA LYS A 107 7.42 -16.84 -6.35
C LYS A 107 6.86 -18.24 -6.58
N LYS A 108 7.50 -19.02 -7.47
CA LYS A 108 6.96 -20.31 -7.96
C LYS A 108 6.74 -21.32 -6.83
N GLU A 109 7.67 -21.37 -5.87
CA GLU A 109 7.64 -22.27 -4.73
C GLU A 109 6.45 -22.05 -3.79
N LYS A 110 5.78 -20.88 -3.89
CA LYS A 110 4.65 -20.50 -3.04
C LYS A 110 3.30 -20.92 -3.60
N GLU A 111 3.23 -21.45 -4.82
CA GLU A 111 1.96 -21.82 -5.47
C GLU A 111 1.14 -22.82 -4.63
N LYS A 112 1.77 -23.90 -4.17
CA LYS A 112 1.07 -24.96 -3.40
C LYS A 112 0.52 -24.42 -2.08
N ILE A 113 1.31 -23.59 -1.39
CA ILE A 113 0.92 -22.96 -0.11
C ILE A 113 -0.24 -22.00 -0.35
N PHE A 114 -0.13 -21.13 -1.36
CA PHE A 114 -1.16 -20.17 -1.72
C PHE A 114 -2.51 -20.86 -2.06
N ARG A 115 -2.48 -21.92 -2.87
CA ARG A 115 -3.68 -22.69 -3.22
C ARG A 115 -4.33 -23.36 -2.00
N LYS A 116 -3.53 -23.83 -1.04
CA LYS A 116 -4.04 -24.41 0.21
C LYS A 116 -4.72 -23.35 1.07
N GLU A 117 -4.09 -22.20 1.25
CA GLU A 117 -4.59 -21.09 2.08
C GLU A 117 -5.87 -20.45 1.49
N ASN A 118 -5.98 -20.39 0.16
CA ASN A 118 -7.10 -19.79 -0.58
C ASN A 118 -8.08 -20.80 -1.17
N ARG A 119 -8.04 -22.07 -0.74
CA ARG A 119 -8.84 -23.17 -1.30
C ARG A 119 -10.35 -22.87 -1.34
N ALA A 120 -10.86 -22.15 -0.34
CA ALA A 120 -12.28 -21.79 -0.26
C ALA A 120 -12.71 -20.77 -1.34
N LEU A 121 -11.80 -19.90 -1.79
CA LEU A 121 -12.05 -18.95 -2.87
C LEU A 121 -11.95 -19.63 -4.23
N LEU A 122 -10.97 -20.51 -4.39
CA LEU A 122 -10.72 -21.23 -5.64
C LEU A 122 -11.77 -22.32 -5.96
N LYS A 123 -12.57 -22.73 -4.98
CA LYS A 123 -13.67 -23.69 -5.15
C LYS A 123 -15.04 -23.03 -5.42
N LYS A 124 -15.14 -21.71 -5.30
CA LYS A 124 -16.39 -20.95 -5.44
C LYS A 124 -16.63 -20.43 -6.87
N GLY A 125 -15.74 -20.75 -7.80
CA GLY A 125 -15.84 -20.40 -9.21
C GLY A 125 -16.07 -21.62 -10.08
#